data_AF-A0A421FS12-F1
#
_entry.id   AF-A0A421FS12-F1
#
_cell.length_a   1.000
_cell.length_b   1.000
_cell.length_c   1.000
_cell.angle_alpha   90.00
_cell.angle_beta   90.00
_cell.angle_gamma   90.00
#
_symmetry.space_group_name_H-M   'P 1'
#
loop_
_entity.id
_entity.type
_entity.pdbx_description
1 polymer ?
#
loop_
_entity_poly.entity_id
_entity_poly.type
_entity_poly.pdbx_seq_one_letter_code
_entity_poly.pdbx_strand_id
1 'polypeptide(L)'
;QKGSPFVEGFEERVAMADKLVPIAKEVGCSLAQMSIAWAVAKEVGCSLAQMSIAWAVANENVSTVLVGASRPSQLEENLKALGVVDKITPEVKAKIDAVVNFVPKVSEMDQFALLRGRHL
;
A
#
# COMPACT_ATOMS: atom_id res chain seq x y z
N GLN A 1 -16.44 -9.24 34.08
CA GLN A 1 -15.91 -8.21 33.16
C GLN A 1 -15.17 -8.92 32.04
N LYS A 2 -15.79 -9.12 30.87
CA LYS A 2 -15.06 -9.58 29.67
C LYS A 2 -14.39 -8.36 29.05
N GLY A 3 -13.08 -8.41 28.86
CA GLY A 3 -12.27 -7.30 28.36
C GLY A 3 -12.80 -6.78 27.04
N SER A 4 -12.74 -5.45 26.88
CA SER A 4 -13.10 -4.77 25.65
C SER A 4 -12.30 -5.36 24.46
N PRO A 5 -12.91 -5.58 23.28
CA PRO A 5 -12.23 -6.13 22.10
C PRO A 5 -11.06 -5.25 21.60
N PHE A 6 -10.90 -4.05 22.15
CA PHE A 6 -9.76 -3.18 21.89
C PHE A 6 -8.50 -3.51 22.71
N VAL A 7 -8.64 -4.27 23.81
CA VAL A 7 -7.54 -4.56 24.76
C VAL A 7 -6.78 -5.83 24.38
N GLU A 8 -7.45 -6.79 23.74
CA GLU A 8 -6.85 -8.05 23.35
C GLU A 8 -5.84 -7.84 22.19
N GLY A 9 -4.58 -8.24 22.39
CA GLY A 9 -3.50 -8.06 21.42
C GLY A 9 -3.01 -6.60 21.24
N PHE A 10 -3.29 -5.70 22.19
CA PHE A 10 -2.81 -4.31 22.12
C PHE A 10 -1.27 -4.24 22.09
N GLU A 11 -0.60 -4.93 23.01
CA GLU A 11 0.87 -5.00 23.09
C GLU A 11 1.50 -5.55 21.79
N GLU A 12 0.88 -6.58 21.18
CA GLU A 12 1.35 -7.13 19.90
C GLU A 12 1.21 -6.13 18.75
N ARG A 13 0.12 -5.37 18.70
CA ARG A 13 -0.09 -4.30 17.70
C ARG A 13 0.89 -3.15 17.89
N VAL A 14 1.20 -2.78 19.14
CA VAL A 14 2.21 -1.75 19.46
C VAL A 14 3.60 -2.21 19.02
N ALA A 15 3.99 -3.45 19.36
CA ALA A 15 5.27 -4.00 18.94
C ALA A 15 5.41 -4.14 17.42
N MET A 16 4.31 -4.42 16.71
CA MET A 16 4.28 -4.41 15.25
C MET A 16 4.39 -2.99 14.69
N ALA A 17 3.69 -2.02 15.28
CA ALA A 17 3.77 -0.62 14.89
C ALA A 17 5.19 -0.06 15.07
N ASP A 18 5.87 -0.36 16.18
CA ASP A 18 7.25 0.07 16.45
C ASP A 18 8.23 -0.41 15.37
N LYS A 19 8.04 -1.64 14.86
CA LYS A 19 8.83 -2.19 13.74
C LYS A 19 8.54 -1.48 12.42
N LEU A 20 7.35 -0.92 12.26
CA LEU A 20 6.93 -0.21 11.05
C LEU A 20 7.37 1.27 11.07
N VAL A 21 7.58 1.89 12.23
CA VAL A 21 8.06 3.28 12.35
C VAL A 21 9.31 3.59 11.51
N PRO A 22 10.39 2.79 11.53
CA PRO A 22 11.58 3.08 10.72
C PRO A 22 11.30 2.98 9.22
N ILE A 23 10.52 1.98 8.79
CA ILE A 23 10.13 1.78 7.39
C ILE A 23 9.26 2.96 6.91
N ALA A 24 8.34 3.40 7.76
CA ALA A 24 7.47 4.54 7.47
C ALA A 24 8.29 5.83 7.28
N LYS A 25 9.29 6.07 8.14
CA LYS A 25 10.23 7.19 7.98
C LYS A 25 11.04 7.13 6.68
N GLU A 26 11.47 5.94 6.26
CA GLU A 26 12.25 5.75 5.02
C GLU A 26 11.38 5.97 3.77
N VAL A 27 10.15 5.49 3.78
CA VAL A 27 9.18 5.65 2.66
C VAL A 27 8.55 7.05 2.64
N GLY A 28 8.72 7.84 3.71
CA GLY A 28 8.13 9.17 3.84
C GLY A 28 6.63 9.14 4.13
N CYS A 29 6.12 8.05 4.72
CA CYS A 29 4.74 7.93 5.17
C CYS A 29 4.68 7.91 6.71
N SER A 30 3.60 8.42 7.29
CA SER A 30 3.34 8.36 8.73
C SER A 30 2.50 7.13 9.07
N LEU A 31 2.66 6.62 10.29
CA LEU A 31 1.84 5.51 10.80
C LEU A 31 0.33 5.84 10.78
N ALA A 32 -0.01 7.13 10.96
CA ALA A 32 -1.38 7.62 10.85
C ALA A 32 -1.92 7.50 9.41
N GLN A 33 -1.12 7.79 8.38
CA GLN A 33 -1.54 7.63 7.00
C GLN A 33 -1.82 6.15 6.68
N MET A 34 -0.98 5.23 7.18
CA MET A 34 -1.20 3.79 7.01
C MET A 34 -2.49 3.32 7.72
N SER A 35 -2.75 3.79 8.94
CA SER A 35 -3.96 3.40 9.68
C SER A 35 -5.24 3.93 9.03
N ILE A 36 -5.21 5.15 8.49
CA ILE A 36 -6.34 5.72 7.76
C ILE A 36 -6.58 4.96 6.44
N ALA A 37 -5.52 4.67 5.67
CA ALA A 37 -5.65 3.88 4.45
C ALA A 37 -6.22 2.47 4.74
N TRP A 38 -5.84 1.86 5.86
CA TRP A 38 -6.41 0.59 6.29
C TRP A 38 -7.90 0.69 6.68
N ALA A 39 -8.31 1.79 7.30
CA ALA A 39 -9.72 2.04 7.61
C ALA A 39 -10.55 2.17 6.32
N VAL A 40 -10.05 2.90 5.31
CA VAL A 40 -10.70 3.01 4.00
C VAL A 40 -10.81 1.64 3.31
N ALA A 41 -9.75 0.82 3.35
CA ALA A 41 -9.78 -0.53 2.77
C ALA A 41 -10.87 -1.41 3.41
N LYS A 42 -11.06 -1.28 4.73
CA LYS A 42 -12.14 -1.95 5.47
C LYS A 42 -13.54 -1.45 5.08
N GLU A 43 -13.72 -0.14 4.86
CA GLU A 43 -14.99 0.43 4.36
C GLU A 43 -15.36 -0.17 2.99
N VAL A 44 -14.37 -0.36 2.12
CA VAL A 44 -14.55 -0.96 0.78
C VAL A 44 -14.71 -2.49 0.84
N GLY A 45 -14.32 -3.12 1.95
CA GLY A 45 -14.40 -4.56 2.18
C GLY A 45 -13.30 -5.36 1.48
N CYS A 46 -12.08 -4.83 1.45
CA CYS A 46 -10.91 -5.47 0.81
C CYS A 46 -9.66 -5.41 1.69
N SER A 47 -8.63 -6.20 1.36
CA SER A 47 -7.33 -6.08 2.01
C SER A 47 -6.60 -4.82 1.52
N LEU A 48 -5.66 -4.30 2.32
CA LEU A 48 -4.88 -3.12 1.93
C LEU A 48 -4.09 -3.37 0.62
N ALA A 49 -3.58 -4.58 0.43
CA ALA A 49 -2.91 -5.00 -0.81
C ALA A 49 -3.86 -5.01 -2.01
N GLN A 50 -5.10 -5.49 -1.81
CA GLN A 50 -6.12 -5.45 -2.86
C GLN A 50 -6.52 -4.02 -3.22
N MET A 51 -6.69 -3.15 -2.20
CA MET A 51 -7.01 -1.74 -2.41
C MET A 51 -5.91 -1.02 -3.19
N SER A 52 -4.63 -1.25 -2.84
CA SER A 52 -3.51 -0.57 -3.50
C SER A 52 -3.37 -0.98 -4.96
N ILE A 53 -3.53 -2.28 -5.27
CA ILE A 53 -3.54 -2.77 -6.64
C ILE A 53 -4.74 -2.20 -7.40
N ALA A 54 -5.94 -2.25 -6.82
CA ALA A 54 -7.15 -1.73 -7.45
C ALA A 54 -7.07 -0.22 -7.72
N TRP A 55 -6.51 0.56 -6.80
CA TRP A 55 -6.28 2.00 -6.97
C TRP A 55 -5.29 2.28 -8.11
N ALA A 56 -4.22 1.49 -8.23
CA ALA A 56 -3.26 1.61 -9.33
C ALA A 56 -3.90 1.26 -10.69
N VAL A 57 -4.71 0.20 -10.75
CA VAL A 57 -5.45 -0.21 -11.96
C VAL A 57 -6.51 0.82 -12.36
N ALA A 58 -7.16 1.48 -11.41
CA ALA A 58 -8.18 2.50 -11.65
C ALA A 58 -7.62 3.85 -12.14
N ASN A 59 -6.31 3.98 -12.35
CA ASN A 59 -5.69 5.19 -12.88
C ASN A 59 -5.60 5.11 -14.41
N GLU A 60 -6.26 6.02 -15.11
CA GLU A 60 -6.27 6.10 -16.57
C GLU A 60 -4.86 6.26 -17.19
N ASN A 61 -3.91 6.79 -16.44
CA ASN A 61 -2.52 6.94 -16.88
C ASN A 61 -1.67 5.67 -16.70
N VAL A 62 -2.25 4.60 -16.13
CA VAL A 62 -1.57 3.33 -15.87
C VAL A 62 -2.12 2.27 -16.82
N SER A 63 -1.30 1.80 -17.74
CA SER A 63 -1.69 0.71 -18.65
C SER A 63 -1.52 -0.68 -18.03
N THR A 64 -0.53 -0.84 -17.14
CA THR A 64 -0.16 -2.13 -16.56
C THR A 64 0.29 -1.96 -15.12
N VAL A 65 -0.18 -2.83 -14.23
CA VAL A 65 0.30 -2.95 -12.85
C VAL A 65 1.12 -4.23 -12.71
N LEU A 66 2.39 -4.10 -12.34
CA LEU A 66 3.27 -5.23 -12.07
C LEU A 66 3.12 -5.64 -10.60
N VAL A 67 2.74 -6.90 -10.35
CA VAL A 67 2.61 -7.45 -9.00
C VAL A 67 3.71 -8.46 -8.71
N GLY A 68 4.31 -8.35 -7.51
CA GLY A 68 5.25 -9.34 -7.00
C GLY A 68 4.55 -10.34 -6.08
N ALA A 69 4.88 -11.62 -6.20
CA ALA A 69 4.42 -12.67 -5.29
C ALA A 69 5.53 -13.71 -5.08
N SER A 70 5.86 -13.99 -3.82
CA SER A 70 6.85 -15.00 -3.45
C SER A 70 6.22 -16.39 -3.24
N ARG A 71 4.89 -16.45 -3.11
CA ARG A 71 4.11 -17.68 -2.93
C ARG A 71 2.81 -17.62 -3.74
N PRO A 72 2.25 -18.75 -4.18
CA PRO A 72 0.99 -18.78 -4.95
C PRO A 72 -0.18 -18.08 -4.24
N SER A 73 -0.31 -18.23 -2.92
CA SER A 73 -1.38 -17.59 -2.15
C SER A 73 -1.34 -16.06 -2.19
N GLN A 74 -0.14 -15.46 -2.27
CA GLN A 74 0.00 -14.00 -2.43
C GLN A 74 -0.46 -13.55 -3.81
N LEU A 75 -0.15 -14.33 -4.85
CA LEU A 75 -0.63 -14.06 -6.20
C LEU A 75 -2.15 -14.15 -6.25
N GLU A 76 -2.76 -15.18 -5.66
CA GLU A 76 -4.21 -15.31 -5.55
C GLU A 76 -4.85 -14.13 -4.81
N GLU A 77 -4.23 -13.64 -3.72
CA GLU A 77 -4.71 -12.47 -3.02
C GLU A 77 -4.64 -11.20 -3.88
N ASN A 78 -3.52 -11.00 -4.59
CA ASN A 78 -3.32 -9.87 -5.50
C ASN A 78 -4.35 -9.87 -6.63
N LEU A 79 -4.64 -11.04 -7.23
CA LEU A 79 -5.60 -11.16 -8.33
C LEU A 79 -7.05 -10.86 -7.91
N LYS A 80 -7.41 -11.10 -6.64
CA LYS A 80 -8.72 -10.71 -6.09
C LYS A 80 -8.94 -9.19 -6.09
N ALA A 81 -7.89 -8.39 -6.25
CA ALA A 81 -8.01 -6.93 -6.39
C ALA A 81 -8.88 -6.53 -7.59
N LEU A 82 -8.94 -7.34 -8.65
CA LEU A 82 -9.77 -7.06 -9.82
C LEU A 82 -11.26 -6.92 -9.48
N GLY A 83 -11.76 -7.69 -8.50
CA GLY A 83 -13.15 -7.57 -8.02
C GLY A 83 -13.41 -6.34 -7.13
N VAL A 84 -12.38 -5.54 -6.87
CA VAL A 84 -12.44 -4.31 -6.05
C VAL A 84 -12.32 -3.06 -6.92
N VAL A 85 -11.82 -3.17 -8.16
CA VAL A 85 -11.59 -2.03 -9.06
C VAL A 85 -12.84 -1.17 -9.23
N ASP A 86 -13.99 -1.81 -9.48
CA ASP A 86 -15.27 -1.10 -9.65
C ASP A 86 -15.75 -0.36 -8.38
N LYS A 87 -15.21 -0.73 -7.21
CA LYS A 87 -15.53 -0.09 -5.92
C LYS A 87 -14.64 1.13 -5.63
N ILE A 88 -13.59 1.35 -6.41
CA ILE A 88 -12.74 2.54 -6.30
C ILE A 88 -13.46 3.71 -6.99
N THR A 89 -14.52 4.21 -6.34
CA THR A 89 -15.26 5.38 -6.83
C THR A 89 -14.36 6.63 -6.78
N PRO A 90 -14.69 7.69 -7.53
CA PRO A 90 -13.98 8.97 -7.43
C PRO A 90 -13.88 9.50 -5.99
N GLU A 91 -14.88 9.24 -5.15
CA GLU A 91 -14.89 9.63 -3.74
C GLU A 91 -13.88 8.82 -2.91
N VAL A 92 -13.83 7.49 -3.12
CA VAL A 92 -12.84 6.61 -2.47
C VAL A 92 -11.43 7.00 -2.91
N LYS A 93 -11.24 7.28 -4.20
CA LYS A 93 -9.96 7.75 -4.74
C LYS A 93 -9.54 9.07 -4.09
N ALA A 94 -10.44 10.05 -3.99
CA ALA A 94 -10.17 11.32 -3.31
C ALA A 94 -9.81 11.15 -1.83
N LYS A 95 -10.48 10.21 -1.12
CA LYS A 95 -10.10 9.86 0.26
C LYS A 95 -8.67 9.31 0.34
N ILE A 96 -8.29 8.41 -0.57
CA ILE A 96 -6.95 7.82 -0.62
C ILE A 96 -5.90 8.91 -0.93
N ASP A 97 -6.16 9.75 -1.93
CA ASP A 97 -5.24 10.81 -2.35
C ASP A 97 -5.03 11.87 -1.25
N ALA A 98 -6.07 12.17 -0.46
CA ALA A 98 -5.96 13.06 0.70
C ALA A 98 -5.06 12.49 1.82
N VAL A 99 -4.96 11.15 1.91
CA VAL A 99 -4.14 10.47 2.91
C VAL A 99 -2.71 10.31 2.41
N VAL A 100 -2.53 9.96 1.14
CA VAL A 100 -1.22 9.62 0.55
C VAL A 100 -0.68 10.79 -0.25
N ASN A 101 0.01 11.72 0.43
CA ASN A 101 0.72 12.81 -0.23
C ASN A 101 2.14 12.39 -0.66
N PHE A 102 2.23 11.28 -1.40
CA PHE A 102 3.51 10.77 -1.90
C PHE A 102 3.78 11.29 -3.30
N VAL A 103 4.85 12.08 -3.45
CA VAL A 103 5.35 12.51 -4.76
C VAL A 103 6.57 11.66 -5.09
N PRO A 104 6.52 10.80 -6.13
CA PRO A 104 7.65 9.98 -6.52
C PRO A 104 8.83 10.87 -6.92
N LYS A 105 10.00 10.59 -6.36
CA LYS A 105 11.25 11.20 -6.81
C LYS A 105 11.75 10.43 -8.03
N VAL A 106 12.19 11.16 -9.05
CA VAL A 106 12.88 10.54 -10.19
C VAL A 106 14.15 9.87 -9.69
N SER A 107 14.37 8.61 -10.07
CA SER A 107 15.59 7.89 -9.72
C SER A 107 16.81 8.66 -10.18
N GLU A 108 17.71 9.00 -9.24
CA GLU A 108 18.99 9.62 -9.59
C GLU A 108 19.91 8.58 -10.25
N MET A 109 20.71 9.03 -11.23
CA MET A 109 21.73 8.18 -11.84
C MET A 109 22.80 7.83 -10.79
N ASP A 110 22.82 6.59 -10.33
CA ASP A 110 23.87 6.12 -9.43
C ASP A 110 25.23 6.00 -10.16
N GLN A 111 26.32 5.89 -9.40
CA GLN A 111 27.68 5.72 -9.95
C GLN A 111 27.83 4.50 -10.87
N PHE A 112 26.93 3.52 -10.77
CA PHE A 112 26.87 2.33 -11.62
C PHE A 112 25.97 2.53 -12.85
N ALA A 113 25.19 3.60 -12.95
CA ALA A 113 24.37 3.93 -14.10
C ALA A 113 25.25 4.16 -15.35
N LEU A 114 26.39 4.84 -15.17
CA LEU A 114 27.41 5.02 -16.21
C LEU A 114 28.09 3.69 -16.61
N LEU A 115 28.27 2.78 -15.66
CA LEU A 115 28.87 1.46 -15.94
C LEU A 115 27.92 0.56 -16.73
N ARG A 116 26.61 0.60 -16.44
CA ARG A 116 25.58 -0.15 -17.17
C ARG A 116 25.41 0.31 -18.62
N GLY A 117 25.54 1.62 -18.88
CA GLY A 117 25.42 2.19 -20.23
C GLY A 117 26.60 1.90 -21.17
N ARG A 118 27.69 1.30 -20.68
CA ARG A 118 28.88 0.99 -21.49
C ARG A 118 28.80 -0.39 -22.17
N HIS A 119 27.83 -1.22 -21.80
CA HIS A 119 27.67 -2.60 -22.28
C HIS A 119 26.32 -2.85 -22.98
N LEU A 120 25.51 -1.80 -23.15
CA LEU A 120 24.30 -1.75 -23.98
C LEU A 120 24.60 -0.86 -25.19
#